data_AF-A0AAV4IGP6-F1
#
_entry.id   AF-A0AAV4IGP6-F1
#
_cell.length_a   1.000
_cell.length_b   1.000
_cell.length_c   1.000
_cell.angle_alpha   90.00
_cell.angle_beta   90.00
_cell.angle_gamma   90.00
#
_symmetry.space_group_name_H-M   'P 1'
#
loop_
_entity.id
_entity.type
_entity.pdbx_description
1 polymer ?
#
loop_
_entity_poly.entity_id
_entity_poly.type
_entity_poly.pdbx_seq_one_letter_code
_entity_poly.pdbx_strand_id
1 'polypeptide(L)'
;MKLTSISRDRPLSATCDVLGWGGLPWAMQNMAALFEEAEADFRRNLAGCPDKNIKALSHFHLGLTLYYRGKVRNAVEVFKEVLKENPNNLEASLSLAQGFKELGNLRAAAARFNQTIQAHPNQAMIYKLRGNMLFDSGDPKPALVDFDKCLHLDKTNVNCQYMSSVSKISLGRFYSGIKDATKIMVTNSPSMKASPEFIKSHYLREYARYTHTHLDSPILSMQLEVDLSPRYLDHWVKLKSFDYTNYKEQPGLQPDTRDVDDLIKVSGDLKPLLCRAEELGKLSQVSVDGILPNRRINLAMGLAAIHTAQVLELKWKALKTLSKTNSNDKVIHSWKELYHTGLAYRRLASLDEPFIWVDSLPDYKSKEGHRADIPFVRGSVMNTKVTPYYELAFKLAKTMLEHYSGEGAVAYPGLKEDIQKADSCEALLNVARRRQINPHGVLVSTQVPSLRRVKDDYRLDGGVLVLTEDLSHKTVFALNVASTPDRTASYSAEMDHLLTLLQDEMKKIGSSKINDVENIISHILSIAYYFYNLLPLSKGSSAVAYSVMLGLLMSVGRQITGRIPNGRLLDLEAMLAGAPDAFVLVAKRWMAIKKTTVPVSSLPRVWEALPTVRSVIEVLSINSTAC
;
A
#
# COMPACT_ATOMS: atom_id res chain seq x y z
N MET A 1 -13.83 -1.75 -40.28
CA MET A 1 -13.06 -1.16 -41.40
C MET A 1 -11.67 -1.81 -41.38
N LYS A 2 -11.19 -2.33 -42.52
CA LYS A 2 -9.96 -3.15 -42.62
C LYS A 2 -8.73 -2.37 -42.11
N LEU A 3 -7.95 -3.00 -41.22
CA LEU A 3 -6.61 -2.56 -40.81
C LEU A 3 -5.63 -2.80 -41.96
N THR A 4 -5.06 -1.74 -42.51
CA THR A 4 -3.87 -1.83 -43.37
C THR A 4 -2.62 -1.71 -42.52
N SER A 5 -1.68 -2.64 -42.71
CA SER A 5 -0.32 -2.60 -42.17
C SER A 5 0.39 -1.32 -42.62
N ILE A 6 1.01 -0.59 -41.69
CA ILE A 6 1.88 0.55 -42.01
C ILE A 6 3.33 0.08 -41.86
N SER A 7 4.06 0.20 -42.96
CA SER A 7 5.47 -0.15 -43.14
C SER A 7 6.40 0.73 -42.29
N ARG A 8 7.55 0.16 -41.90
CA ARG A 8 8.62 0.80 -41.11
C ARG A 8 9.46 1.86 -41.86
N ASP A 9 9.15 2.14 -43.12
CA ASP A 9 9.97 3.02 -43.98
C ASP A 9 9.14 4.15 -44.59
N ARG A 10 8.87 5.21 -43.82
CA ARG A 10 8.56 6.53 -44.40
C ARG A 10 9.56 7.58 -43.89
N PRO A 11 10.13 8.41 -44.77
CA PRO A 11 11.01 9.49 -44.36
C PRO A 11 10.26 10.48 -43.46
N LEU A 12 10.96 10.96 -42.43
CA LEU A 12 10.55 12.04 -41.53
C LEU A 12 10.30 13.33 -42.35
N SER A 13 9.09 13.48 -42.86
CA SER A 13 8.59 14.75 -43.40
C SER A 13 7.63 15.38 -42.41
N ALA A 14 7.61 16.72 -42.37
CA ALA A 14 6.84 17.55 -41.46
C ALA A 14 5.32 17.51 -41.77
N THR A 15 4.69 16.34 -41.68
CA THR A 15 3.24 16.21 -41.81
C THR A 15 2.58 16.20 -40.43
N CYS A 16 1.59 17.06 -40.25
CA CYS A 16 0.74 17.08 -39.06
C CYS A 16 -0.20 15.87 -39.10
N ASP A 17 0.23 14.72 -38.57
CA ASP A 17 -0.62 13.54 -38.49
C ASP A 17 -0.78 13.11 -37.02
N VAL A 18 -2.04 12.99 -36.58
CA VAL A 18 -2.36 12.17 -35.41
C VAL A 18 -2.52 10.76 -35.95
N LEU A 19 -1.48 9.92 -35.83
CA LEU A 19 -1.63 8.48 -36.11
C LEU A 19 -2.90 8.00 -35.39
N GLY A 20 -3.75 7.21 -36.06
CA GLY A 20 -5.10 6.89 -35.56
C GLY A 20 -5.11 6.16 -34.22
N TRP A 21 -5.04 6.91 -33.11
CA TRP A 21 -5.11 6.43 -31.73
C TRP A 21 -6.55 6.41 -31.17
N GLY A 22 -7.56 6.43 -32.06
CA GLY A 22 -8.99 6.48 -31.73
C GLY A 22 -9.60 5.16 -31.24
N GLY A 23 -8.81 4.27 -30.65
CA GLY A 23 -9.22 2.90 -30.35
C GLY A 23 -8.64 2.34 -29.05
N LEU A 24 -9.30 2.69 -27.94
CA LEU A 24 -9.45 1.92 -26.70
C LEU A 24 -8.30 1.84 -25.65
N PRO A 25 -8.66 1.97 -24.35
CA PRO A 25 -7.84 1.70 -23.15
C PRO A 25 -7.17 0.32 -23.03
N TRP A 26 -7.50 -0.65 -23.91
CA TRP A 26 -6.87 -1.97 -23.92
C TRP A 26 -5.44 -1.94 -24.49
N ALA A 27 -5.17 -1.01 -25.40
CA ALA A 27 -3.88 -0.89 -26.06
C ALA A 27 -2.78 -0.40 -25.08
N MET A 28 -3.17 0.39 -24.06
CA MET A 28 -2.26 0.99 -23.07
C MET A 28 -1.54 0.00 -22.14
N GLN A 29 -2.05 -1.23 -21.97
CA GLN A 29 -1.40 -2.23 -21.11
C GLN A 29 -0.10 -2.81 -21.71
N ASN A 30 0.13 -2.66 -23.03
CA ASN A 30 1.31 -3.18 -23.72
C ASN A 30 2.25 -2.08 -24.29
N MET A 31 2.14 -0.83 -23.85
CA MET A 31 2.59 0.37 -24.59
C MET A 31 3.83 1.12 -24.06
N ALA A 32 4.76 0.51 -23.33
CA ALA A 32 5.89 1.29 -22.78
C ALA A 32 6.76 1.99 -23.85
N ALA A 33 7.11 1.33 -24.96
CA ALA A 33 7.87 1.98 -26.05
C ALA A 33 7.04 3.06 -26.78
N LEU A 34 5.72 2.85 -26.87
CA LEU A 34 4.81 3.74 -27.59
C LEU A 34 4.57 5.07 -26.85
N PHE A 35 4.70 5.11 -25.53
CA PHE A 35 4.50 6.37 -24.79
C PHE A 35 5.63 7.39 -24.96
N GLU A 36 6.87 6.97 -25.19
CA GLU A 36 7.98 7.92 -25.42
C GLU A 36 7.88 8.56 -26.80
N GLU A 37 7.68 7.71 -27.81
CA GLU A 37 7.44 8.15 -29.20
C GLU A 37 6.19 9.04 -29.27
N ALA A 38 5.08 8.63 -28.63
CA ALA A 38 3.88 9.45 -28.56
C ALA A 38 4.12 10.79 -27.86
N GLU A 39 4.89 10.83 -26.77
CA GLU A 39 5.25 12.10 -26.11
C GLU A 39 6.02 13.02 -27.07
N ALA A 40 7.01 12.48 -27.78
CA ALA A 40 7.80 13.24 -28.75
C ALA A 40 6.93 13.75 -29.91
N ASP A 41 6.04 12.92 -30.44
CA ASP A 41 5.12 13.25 -31.53
C ASP A 41 4.16 14.38 -31.15
N PHE A 42 3.50 14.27 -30.00
CA PHE A 42 2.58 15.32 -29.55
C PHE A 42 3.31 16.63 -29.28
N ARG A 43 4.53 16.60 -28.73
CA ARG A 43 5.35 17.81 -28.56
C ARG A 43 5.73 18.44 -29.90
N ARG A 44 6.09 17.64 -30.91
CA ARG A 44 6.36 18.14 -32.27
C ARG A 44 5.14 18.82 -32.88
N ASN A 45 3.96 18.22 -32.75
CA ASN A 45 2.70 18.80 -33.24
C ASN A 45 2.40 20.14 -32.56
N LEU A 46 2.63 20.26 -31.26
CA LEU A 46 2.42 21.52 -30.53
C LEU A 46 3.38 22.63 -30.98
N ALA A 47 4.63 22.29 -31.28
CA ALA A 47 5.65 23.27 -31.70
C ALA A 47 5.45 23.75 -33.16
N GLY A 48 5.14 22.84 -34.08
CA GLY A 48 5.22 23.11 -35.52
C GLY A 48 3.90 23.13 -36.28
N CYS A 49 2.81 22.58 -35.73
CA CYS A 49 1.59 22.39 -36.52
C CYS A 49 0.73 23.67 -36.60
N PRO A 50 0.33 24.18 -37.78
CA PRO A 50 -0.53 25.36 -37.86
C PRO A 50 -2.00 25.05 -37.52
N ASP A 51 -2.43 23.80 -37.62
CA ASP A 51 -3.82 23.38 -37.37
C ASP A 51 -4.16 23.40 -35.87
N LYS A 52 -5.17 24.21 -35.52
CA LYS A 52 -5.64 24.39 -34.14
C LYS A 52 -6.31 23.15 -33.54
N ASN A 53 -7.03 22.36 -34.35
CA ASN A 53 -7.69 21.14 -33.89
C ASN A 53 -6.67 20.05 -33.59
N ILE A 54 -5.68 19.88 -34.47
CA ILE A 54 -4.56 18.94 -34.25
C ILE A 54 -3.76 19.35 -33.01
N LYS A 55 -3.52 20.65 -32.81
CA LYS A 55 -2.88 21.16 -31.60
C LYS A 55 -3.68 20.85 -30.34
N ALA A 56 -5.00 21.13 -30.32
CA ALA A 56 -5.85 20.85 -29.16
C ALA A 56 -5.88 19.35 -28.81
N LEU A 57 -6.02 18.47 -29.81
CA LEU A 57 -5.96 17.02 -29.63
C LEU A 57 -4.59 16.57 -29.12
N SER A 58 -3.51 17.05 -29.74
CA SER A 58 -2.14 16.72 -29.33
C SER A 58 -1.85 17.20 -27.90
N HIS A 59 -2.41 18.35 -27.51
CA HIS A 59 -2.26 18.89 -26.16
C HIS A 59 -2.90 17.96 -25.12
N PHE A 60 -4.14 17.53 -25.36
CA PHE A 60 -4.84 16.59 -24.48
C PHE A 60 -4.15 15.22 -24.41
N HIS A 61 -3.76 14.66 -25.56
CA HIS A 61 -3.10 13.36 -25.60
C HIS A 61 -1.68 13.40 -25.03
N LEU A 62 -0.96 14.53 -25.10
CA LEU A 62 0.29 14.71 -24.36
C LEU A 62 0.07 14.56 -22.85
N GLY A 63 -1.01 15.17 -22.33
CA GLY A 63 -1.38 15.04 -20.92
C GLY A 63 -1.65 13.59 -20.52
N LEU A 64 -2.43 12.86 -21.33
CA LEU A 64 -2.68 11.43 -21.12
C LEU A 64 -1.38 10.61 -21.14
N THR A 65 -0.54 10.81 -22.15
CA THR A 65 0.75 10.11 -22.27
C THR A 65 1.62 10.35 -21.04
N LEU A 66 1.76 11.59 -20.57
CA LEU A 66 2.50 11.92 -19.36
C LEU A 66 1.90 11.25 -18.12
N TYR A 67 0.56 11.22 -18.01
CA TYR A 67 -0.13 10.57 -16.91
C TYR A 67 0.17 9.06 -16.86
N TYR A 68 0.04 8.36 -17.98
CA TYR A 68 0.30 6.91 -18.07
C TYR A 68 1.79 6.55 -17.94
N ARG A 69 2.70 7.49 -18.23
CA ARG A 69 4.13 7.36 -17.93
C ARG A 69 4.48 7.56 -16.45
N GLY A 70 3.52 7.90 -15.59
CA GLY A 70 3.76 8.24 -14.18
C GLY A 70 4.31 9.67 -13.97
N LYS A 71 4.45 10.47 -15.03
CA LYS A 71 4.81 11.90 -14.97
C LYS A 71 3.58 12.76 -14.63
N VAL A 72 2.87 12.38 -13.56
CA VAL A 72 1.53 12.90 -13.22
C VAL A 72 1.53 14.42 -12.98
N ARG A 73 2.58 14.97 -12.35
CA ARG A 73 2.70 16.44 -12.15
C ARG A 73 2.69 17.20 -13.48
N ASN A 74 3.44 16.70 -14.47
CA ASN A 74 3.50 17.32 -15.79
C ASN A 74 2.15 17.17 -16.51
N ALA A 75 1.48 16.01 -16.37
CA ALA A 75 0.15 15.79 -16.93
C ALA A 75 -0.89 16.76 -16.38
N VAL A 76 -0.86 17.04 -15.07
CA VAL A 76 -1.76 18.00 -14.42
C VAL A 76 -1.62 19.40 -15.01
N GLU A 77 -0.39 19.87 -15.24
CA GLU A 77 -0.18 21.18 -15.87
C GLU A 77 -0.70 21.20 -17.31
N VAL A 78 -0.45 20.14 -18.09
CA VAL A 78 -0.98 20.01 -19.45
C VAL A 78 -2.52 20.03 -19.46
N PHE A 79 -3.19 19.29 -18.58
CA PHE A 79 -4.66 19.31 -18.52
C PHE A 79 -5.23 20.66 -18.10
N LYS A 80 -4.52 21.43 -17.26
CA LYS A 80 -4.94 22.81 -16.94
C LYS A 80 -4.89 23.69 -18.18
N GLU A 81 -3.86 23.60 -19.00
CA GLU A 81 -3.79 24.38 -20.24
C GLU A 81 -4.89 23.98 -21.23
N VAL A 82 -5.17 22.68 -21.39
CA VAL A 82 -6.29 22.20 -22.21
C VAL A 82 -7.62 22.80 -21.75
N LEU A 83 -7.82 22.93 -20.44
CA LEU A 83 -9.03 23.52 -19.86
C LEU A 83 -9.06 25.05 -19.92
N LYS A 84 -7.92 25.73 -20.09
CA LYS A 84 -7.92 27.17 -20.40
C LYS A 84 -8.43 27.42 -21.82
N GLU A 85 -8.03 26.57 -22.77
CA GLU A 85 -8.48 26.65 -24.17
C GLU A 85 -9.94 26.19 -24.35
N ASN A 86 -10.33 25.12 -23.66
CA ASN A 86 -11.69 24.59 -23.68
C ASN A 86 -12.17 24.26 -22.24
N PRO A 87 -12.78 25.24 -21.54
CA PRO A 87 -13.24 25.07 -20.16
C PRO A 87 -14.24 23.94 -19.92
N ASN A 88 -15.00 23.57 -20.96
CA ASN A 88 -16.07 22.56 -20.90
C ASN A 88 -15.63 21.18 -21.41
N ASN A 89 -14.33 20.96 -21.59
CA ASN A 89 -13.83 19.64 -21.97
C ASN A 89 -13.96 18.64 -20.80
N LEU A 90 -14.99 17.78 -20.86
CA LEU A 90 -15.27 16.76 -19.85
C LEU A 90 -14.08 15.82 -19.60
N GLU A 91 -13.43 15.34 -20.65
CA GLU A 91 -12.33 14.37 -20.55
C GLU A 91 -11.09 14.99 -19.90
N ALA A 92 -10.73 16.22 -20.29
CA ALA A 92 -9.64 16.96 -19.64
C ALA A 92 -9.96 17.28 -18.18
N SER A 93 -11.23 17.60 -17.88
CA SER A 93 -11.69 17.86 -16.51
C SER A 93 -11.58 16.63 -15.61
N LEU A 94 -12.01 15.47 -16.12
CA LEU A 94 -11.89 14.18 -15.44
C LEU A 94 -10.43 13.77 -15.25
N SER A 95 -9.61 13.90 -16.29
CA SER A 95 -8.18 13.57 -16.24
C SER A 95 -7.42 14.49 -15.28
N LEU A 96 -7.78 15.77 -15.19
CA LEU A 96 -7.22 16.67 -14.18
C LEU A 96 -7.60 16.25 -12.75
N ALA A 97 -8.87 15.91 -12.52
CA ALA A 97 -9.33 15.44 -11.22
C ALA A 97 -8.62 14.13 -10.80
N GLN A 98 -8.48 13.20 -11.74
CA GLN A 98 -7.73 11.95 -11.54
C GLN A 98 -6.23 12.23 -11.33
N GLY A 99 -5.63 13.17 -12.06
CA GLY A 99 -4.25 13.61 -11.84
C GLY A 99 -4.03 14.13 -10.42
N PHE A 100 -4.94 14.96 -9.90
CA PHE A 100 -4.88 15.39 -8.50
C PHE A 100 -5.05 14.22 -7.53
N LYS A 101 -5.93 13.26 -7.83
CA LYS A 101 -6.09 12.03 -7.04
C LYS A 101 -4.78 11.24 -6.98
N GLU A 102 -4.14 11.00 -8.12
CA GLU A 102 -2.85 10.30 -8.21
C GLU A 102 -1.69 11.09 -7.58
N LEU A 103 -1.80 12.40 -7.39
CA LEU A 103 -0.84 13.18 -6.60
C LEU A 103 -1.16 13.18 -5.08
N GLY A 104 -2.16 12.41 -4.64
CA GLY A 104 -2.60 12.41 -3.24
C GLY A 104 -3.35 13.69 -2.83
N ASN A 105 -3.64 14.61 -3.76
CA ASN A 105 -4.31 15.87 -3.48
C ASN A 105 -5.83 15.71 -3.50
N LEU A 106 -6.36 15.10 -2.44
CA LEU A 106 -7.79 14.81 -2.26
C LEU A 106 -8.65 16.07 -2.40
N ARG A 107 -8.22 17.21 -1.84
CA ARG A 107 -8.98 18.46 -1.87
C ARG A 107 -9.14 19.00 -3.29
N ALA A 108 -8.05 19.05 -4.06
CA ALA A 108 -8.09 19.53 -5.44
C ALA A 108 -8.88 18.58 -6.35
N ALA A 109 -8.71 17.26 -6.16
CA ALA A 109 -9.47 16.25 -6.88
C ALA A 109 -10.98 16.38 -6.63
N ALA A 110 -11.40 16.46 -5.36
CA ALA A 110 -12.80 16.63 -4.98
C ALA A 110 -13.40 17.94 -5.55
N ALA A 111 -12.67 19.06 -5.44
CA ALA A 111 -13.11 20.32 -6.01
C ALA A 111 -13.33 20.22 -7.53
N ARG A 112 -12.40 19.57 -8.25
CA ARG A 112 -12.53 19.41 -9.70
C ARG A 112 -13.65 18.45 -10.10
N PHE A 113 -13.85 17.34 -9.38
CA PHE A 113 -15.00 16.48 -9.62
C PHE A 113 -16.32 17.22 -9.39
N ASN A 114 -16.44 18.03 -8.33
CA ASN A 114 -17.63 18.81 -8.06
C ASN A 114 -17.96 19.79 -9.19
N GLN A 115 -16.95 20.52 -9.70
CA GLN A 115 -17.12 21.39 -10.87
C GLN A 115 -17.56 20.61 -12.11
N THR A 116 -16.96 19.43 -12.34
CA THR A 116 -17.29 18.58 -13.49
C THR A 116 -18.73 18.06 -13.41
N ILE A 117 -19.20 17.70 -12.21
CA ILE A 117 -20.60 17.27 -11.97
C ILE A 117 -21.58 18.42 -12.23
N GLN A 118 -21.24 19.65 -11.84
CA GLN A 118 -22.10 20.81 -12.11
C GLN A 118 -22.27 21.05 -13.62
N ALA A 119 -21.20 20.88 -14.40
CA ALA A 119 -21.25 21.03 -15.87
C ALA A 119 -21.91 19.84 -16.57
N HIS A 120 -21.73 18.61 -16.07
CA HIS A 120 -22.16 17.37 -16.72
C HIS A 120 -22.85 16.40 -15.74
N PRO A 121 -24.03 16.73 -15.21
CA PRO A 121 -24.64 16.00 -14.09
C PRO A 121 -25.11 14.58 -14.41
N ASN A 122 -25.25 14.24 -15.70
CA ASN A 122 -25.79 12.95 -16.16
C ASN A 122 -24.70 11.96 -16.63
N GLN A 123 -23.43 12.22 -16.32
CA GLN A 123 -22.32 11.36 -16.72
C GLN A 123 -21.95 10.37 -15.60
N ALA A 124 -22.32 9.09 -15.77
CA ALA A 124 -22.08 8.03 -14.77
C ALA A 124 -20.60 7.89 -14.38
N MET A 125 -19.70 8.07 -15.34
CA MET A 125 -18.24 7.96 -15.15
C MET A 125 -17.71 8.94 -14.09
N ILE A 126 -18.29 10.14 -13.96
CA ILE A 126 -17.82 11.13 -12.99
C ILE A 126 -18.09 10.64 -11.55
N TYR A 127 -19.31 10.16 -11.31
CA TYR A 127 -19.69 9.61 -10.01
C TYR A 127 -18.88 8.35 -9.68
N LYS A 128 -18.64 7.47 -10.66
CA LYS A 128 -17.73 6.32 -10.47
C LYS A 128 -16.35 6.75 -9.98
N LEU A 129 -15.73 7.73 -10.66
CA LEU A 129 -14.37 8.17 -10.33
C LEU A 129 -14.30 8.91 -8.99
N ARG A 130 -15.26 9.80 -8.70
CA ARG A 130 -15.33 10.49 -7.40
C ARG A 130 -15.66 9.52 -6.26
N GLY A 131 -16.56 8.56 -6.48
CA GLY A 131 -16.88 7.49 -5.54
C GLY A 131 -15.66 6.65 -5.20
N ASN A 132 -14.87 6.23 -6.20
CA ASN A 132 -13.61 5.51 -5.97
C ASN A 132 -12.61 6.35 -5.18
N MET A 133 -12.44 7.64 -5.52
CA MET A 133 -11.58 8.55 -4.75
C MET A 133 -12.02 8.66 -3.28
N LEU A 134 -13.33 8.85 -3.04
CA LEU A 134 -13.89 8.95 -1.69
C LEU A 134 -13.65 7.66 -0.90
N PHE A 135 -13.94 6.50 -1.51
CA PHE A 135 -13.68 5.21 -0.89
C PHE A 135 -12.19 5.01 -0.55
N ASP A 136 -11.29 5.30 -1.50
CA ASP A 136 -9.84 5.22 -1.32
C ASP A 136 -9.34 6.16 -0.20
N SER A 137 -10.03 7.28 0.03
CA SER A 137 -9.77 8.22 1.13
C SER A 137 -10.40 7.84 2.48
N GLY A 138 -11.08 6.69 2.55
CA GLY A 138 -11.71 6.17 3.75
C GLY A 138 -13.15 6.64 3.97
N ASP A 139 -13.86 7.02 2.91
CA ASP A 139 -15.19 7.63 2.96
C ASP A 139 -16.27 6.76 2.30
N PRO A 140 -16.55 5.54 2.80
CA PRO A 140 -17.49 4.63 2.15
C PRO A 140 -18.93 5.17 2.10
N LYS A 141 -19.35 6.02 3.06
CA LYS A 141 -20.71 6.59 3.08
C LYS A 141 -20.93 7.62 1.96
N PRO A 142 -20.10 8.66 1.81
CA PRO A 142 -20.14 9.52 0.61
C PRO A 142 -19.91 8.76 -0.70
N ALA A 143 -18.99 7.79 -0.72
CA ALA A 143 -18.72 6.98 -1.90
C ALA A 143 -19.95 6.18 -2.35
N LEU A 144 -20.71 5.61 -1.41
CA LEU A 144 -21.92 4.86 -1.69
C LEU A 144 -22.98 5.73 -2.41
N VAL A 145 -23.13 7.00 -2.01
CA VAL A 145 -24.05 7.94 -2.70
C VAL A 145 -23.66 8.11 -4.17
N ASP A 146 -22.37 8.21 -4.45
CA ASP A 146 -21.85 8.32 -5.82
C ASP A 146 -22.00 7.02 -6.60
N PHE A 147 -21.77 5.86 -6.00
CA PHE A 147 -22.00 4.57 -6.66
C PHE A 147 -23.48 4.35 -6.95
N ASP A 148 -24.38 4.74 -6.04
CA ASP A 148 -25.82 4.66 -6.27
C ASP A 148 -26.25 5.59 -7.43
N LYS A 149 -25.68 6.80 -7.51
CA LYS A 149 -25.91 7.71 -8.65
C LYS A 149 -25.33 7.17 -9.96
N CYS A 150 -24.14 6.57 -9.92
CA CYS A 150 -23.55 5.86 -11.06
C CYS A 150 -24.49 4.75 -11.55
N LEU A 151 -25.00 3.90 -10.65
CA LEU A 151 -25.88 2.79 -11.00
C LEU A 151 -27.27 3.24 -11.46
N HIS A 152 -27.74 4.40 -11.01
CA HIS A 152 -28.96 5.01 -11.53
C HIS A 152 -28.81 5.41 -13.01
N LEU A 153 -27.63 5.95 -13.39
CA LEU A 153 -27.32 6.38 -14.77
C LEU A 153 -26.87 5.22 -15.67
N ASP A 154 -26.11 4.26 -15.15
CA ASP A 154 -25.64 3.05 -15.82
C ASP A 154 -25.75 1.84 -14.88
N LYS A 155 -26.86 1.11 -15.01
CA LYS A 155 -27.17 -0.08 -14.19
C LYS A 155 -26.20 -1.25 -14.43
N THR A 156 -25.49 -1.25 -15.55
CA THR A 156 -24.61 -2.35 -15.98
C THR A 156 -23.16 -2.16 -15.55
N ASN A 157 -22.84 -1.02 -14.91
CA ASN A 157 -21.50 -0.70 -14.50
C ASN A 157 -21.00 -1.63 -13.38
N VAL A 158 -20.20 -2.63 -13.75
CA VAL A 158 -19.73 -3.66 -12.81
C VAL A 158 -18.90 -3.08 -11.67
N ASN A 159 -18.06 -2.07 -11.96
CA ASN A 159 -17.26 -1.41 -10.94
C ASN A 159 -18.14 -0.69 -9.91
N CYS A 160 -19.15 0.07 -10.33
CA CYS A 160 -20.08 0.70 -9.40
C CYS A 160 -20.92 -0.33 -8.61
N GLN A 161 -21.31 -1.46 -9.21
CA GLN A 161 -22.01 -2.55 -8.51
C GLN A 161 -21.13 -3.14 -7.39
N TYR A 162 -19.88 -3.46 -7.73
CA TYR A 162 -18.92 -4.03 -6.78
C TYR A 162 -18.59 -3.03 -5.67
N MET A 163 -18.27 -1.79 -6.02
CA MET A 163 -17.88 -0.78 -5.03
C MET A 163 -19.06 -0.31 -4.15
N SER A 164 -20.31 -0.37 -4.64
CA SER A 164 -21.51 -0.19 -3.80
C SER A 164 -21.60 -1.32 -2.76
N SER A 165 -21.40 -2.58 -3.17
CA SER A 165 -21.36 -3.74 -2.25
C SER A 165 -20.25 -3.60 -1.20
N VAL A 166 -19.03 -3.27 -1.62
CA VAL A 166 -17.88 -3.02 -0.72
C VAL A 166 -18.17 -1.90 0.27
N SER A 167 -18.76 -0.79 -0.20
CA SER A 167 -19.10 0.36 0.65
C SER A 167 -20.14 -0.02 1.70
N LYS A 168 -21.17 -0.80 1.32
CA LYS A 168 -22.18 -1.32 2.26
C LYS A 168 -21.56 -2.23 3.31
N ILE A 169 -20.69 -3.17 2.91
CA ILE A 169 -19.98 -4.07 3.85
C ILE A 169 -19.07 -3.27 4.78
N SER A 170 -18.35 -2.28 4.26
CA SER A 170 -17.47 -1.40 5.05
C SER A 170 -18.25 -0.58 6.09
N LEU A 171 -19.51 -0.24 5.80
CA LEU A 171 -20.43 0.42 6.73
C LEU A 171 -21.14 -0.57 7.67
N GLY A 172 -20.82 -1.86 7.59
CA GLY A 172 -21.46 -2.92 8.39
C GLY A 172 -22.89 -3.27 7.96
N ARG A 173 -23.31 -2.86 6.75
CA ARG A 173 -24.59 -3.21 6.12
C ARG A 173 -24.47 -4.54 5.37
N PHE A 174 -24.10 -5.60 6.08
CA PHE A 174 -23.73 -6.90 5.53
C PHE A 174 -24.85 -7.52 4.69
N TYR A 175 -26.11 -7.44 5.12
CA TYR A 175 -27.23 -8.02 4.36
C TYR A 175 -27.30 -7.46 2.94
N SER A 176 -27.35 -6.14 2.82
CA SER A 176 -27.44 -5.48 1.52
C SER A 176 -26.17 -5.63 0.68
N GLY A 177 -24.99 -5.57 1.31
CA GLY A 177 -23.72 -5.71 0.62
C GLY A 177 -23.46 -7.12 0.09
N ILE A 178 -23.72 -8.16 0.89
CA ILE A 178 -23.61 -9.58 0.46
C ILE A 178 -24.59 -9.90 -0.66
N LYS A 179 -25.82 -9.37 -0.58
CA LYS A 179 -26.82 -9.50 -1.64
C LYS A 179 -26.30 -8.93 -2.97
N ASP A 180 -25.71 -7.74 -2.94
CA ASP A 180 -25.17 -7.09 -4.13
C ASP A 180 -23.94 -7.81 -4.69
N ALA A 181 -23.03 -8.28 -3.84
CA ALA A 181 -21.90 -9.12 -4.26
C ALA A 181 -22.39 -10.42 -4.92
N THR A 182 -23.38 -11.07 -4.33
CA THR A 182 -23.97 -12.30 -4.87
C THR A 182 -24.63 -12.05 -6.22
N LYS A 183 -25.26 -10.89 -6.41
CA LYS A 183 -25.83 -10.50 -7.71
C LYS A 183 -24.78 -10.47 -8.82
N ILE A 184 -23.58 -9.95 -8.55
CA ILE A 184 -22.45 -9.94 -9.50
C ILE A 184 -22.08 -11.39 -9.88
N MET A 185 -21.95 -12.27 -8.88
CA MET A 185 -21.56 -13.67 -9.08
C MET A 185 -22.55 -14.48 -9.92
N VAL A 186 -23.86 -14.21 -9.78
CA VAL A 186 -24.90 -14.96 -10.51
C VAL A 186 -25.32 -14.30 -11.83
N THR A 187 -24.88 -13.07 -12.09
CA THR A 187 -25.21 -12.37 -13.33
C THR A 187 -24.46 -13.01 -14.50
N ASN A 188 -25.20 -13.73 -15.34
CA ASN A 188 -24.64 -14.44 -16.49
C ASN A 188 -24.45 -13.50 -17.70
N SER A 189 -23.43 -12.63 -17.64
CA SER A 189 -23.00 -11.79 -18.77
C SER A 189 -21.51 -12.02 -19.08
N PRO A 190 -21.09 -12.10 -20.36
CA PRO A 190 -19.67 -12.17 -20.72
C PRO A 190 -18.86 -11.00 -20.16
N SER A 191 -19.40 -9.77 -20.18
CA SER A 191 -18.72 -8.59 -19.64
C SER A 191 -18.54 -8.66 -18.13
N MET A 192 -19.51 -9.25 -17.42
CA MET A 192 -19.44 -9.49 -15.98
C MET A 192 -18.34 -10.50 -15.67
N LYS A 193 -18.38 -11.67 -16.29
CA LYS A 193 -17.42 -12.77 -16.06
C LYS A 193 -15.98 -12.39 -16.41
N ALA A 194 -15.80 -11.50 -17.39
CA ALA A 194 -14.49 -10.98 -17.77
C ALA A 194 -13.94 -9.89 -16.81
N SER A 195 -14.79 -9.33 -15.94
CA SER A 195 -14.37 -8.27 -15.02
C SER A 195 -13.55 -8.82 -13.84
N PRO A 196 -12.52 -8.11 -13.36
CA PRO A 196 -11.83 -8.45 -12.12
C PRO A 196 -12.78 -8.46 -10.90
N GLU A 197 -13.79 -7.57 -10.91
CA GLU A 197 -14.83 -7.45 -9.89
C GLU A 197 -15.63 -8.74 -9.71
N PHE A 198 -15.84 -9.52 -10.77
CA PHE A 198 -16.49 -10.83 -10.67
C PHE A 198 -15.73 -11.75 -9.72
N ILE A 199 -14.42 -11.93 -9.94
CA ILE A 199 -13.57 -12.74 -9.04
C ILE A 199 -13.55 -12.15 -7.63
N LYS A 200 -13.38 -10.83 -7.50
CA LYS A 200 -13.36 -10.15 -6.20
C LYS A 200 -14.67 -10.34 -5.41
N SER A 201 -15.81 -10.41 -6.09
CA SER A 201 -17.12 -10.54 -5.45
C SER A 201 -17.28 -11.86 -4.68
N HIS A 202 -16.65 -12.95 -5.14
CA HIS A 202 -16.65 -14.23 -4.42
C HIS A 202 -15.94 -14.10 -3.06
N TYR A 203 -14.74 -13.53 -3.05
CA TYR A 203 -13.97 -13.34 -1.81
C TYR A 203 -14.62 -12.32 -0.87
N LEU A 204 -15.12 -11.21 -1.43
CA LEU A 204 -15.84 -10.20 -0.65
C LEU A 204 -17.06 -10.82 0.04
N ARG A 205 -17.84 -11.65 -0.66
CA ARG A 205 -19.01 -12.33 -0.10
C ARG A 205 -18.64 -13.21 1.08
N GLU A 206 -17.66 -14.10 0.90
CA GLU A 206 -17.27 -15.05 1.95
C GLU A 206 -16.63 -14.35 3.16
N TYR A 207 -15.77 -13.36 2.93
CA TYR A 207 -15.17 -12.61 4.02
C TYR A 207 -16.18 -11.73 4.76
N ALA A 208 -17.19 -11.19 4.07
CA ALA A 208 -18.29 -10.47 4.68
C ALA A 208 -19.16 -11.39 5.55
N ARG A 209 -19.45 -12.62 5.11
CA ARG A 209 -20.15 -13.65 5.91
C ARG A 209 -19.37 -14.05 7.17
N TYR A 210 -18.07 -14.28 7.00
CA TYR A 210 -17.16 -14.56 8.13
C TYR A 210 -17.16 -13.40 9.13
N THR A 211 -17.02 -12.15 8.66
CA THR A 211 -17.03 -10.97 9.52
C THR A 211 -18.38 -10.79 10.21
N HIS A 212 -19.50 -11.00 9.50
CA HIS A 212 -20.85 -10.93 10.06
C HIS A 212 -21.04 -11.91 11.22
N THR A 213 -20.55 -13.15 11.07
CA THR A 213 -20.61 -14.19 12.11
C THR A 213 -19.85 -13.80 13.40
N HIS A 214 -18.85 -12.91 13.29
CA HIS A 214 -18.03 -12.46 14.41
C HIS A 214 -18.38 -11.06 14.90
N LEU A 215 -19.49 -10.45 14.43
CA LEU A 215 -19.81 -9.05 14.73
C LEU A 215 -19.88 -8.74 16.21
N ASP A 216 -20.48 -9.65 16.99
CA ASP A 216 -20.71 -9.46 18.42
C ASP A 216 -19.62 -10.12 19.28
N SER A 217 -18.51 -10.53 18.66
CA SER A 217 -17.33 -11.07 19.32
C SER A 217 -16.23 -10.02 19.48
N PRO A 218 -15.29 -10.18 20.43
CA PRO A 218 -14.13 -9.31 20.55
C PRO A 218 -13.28 -9.29 19.28
N ILE A 219 -12.76 -8.13 18.88
CA ILE A 219 -11.98 -7.98 17.63
C ILE A 219 -10.78 -8.96 17.52
N LEU A 220 -10.13 -9.27 18.64
CA LEU A 220 -8.97 -10.18 18.67
C LEU A 220 -9.34 -11.66 18.59
N SER A 221 -10.64 -12.01 18.62
CA SER A 221 -11.08 -13.39 18.44
C SER A 221 -11.11 -13.81 16.96
N MET A 222 -11.09 -12.86 16.02
CA MET A 222 -11.08 -13.16 14.58
C MET A 222 -9.68 -13.61 14.14
N GLN A 223 -9.52 -14.91 13.85
CA GLN A 223 -8.25 -15.50 13.42
C GLN A 223 -8.36 -16.08 12.01
N LEU A 224 -8.40 -15.20 11.00
CA LEU A 224 -8.60 -15.58 9.58
C LEU A 224 -7.70 -16.74 9.12
N GLU A 225 -6.42 -16.74 9.52
CA GLU A 225 -5.46 -17.79 9.14
C GLU A 225 -5.75 -19.17 9.73
N VAL A 226 -6.52 -19.21 10.82
CA VAL A 226 -6.96 -20.44 11.48
C VAL A 226 -8.34 -20.83 10.96
N ASP A 227 -9.24 -19.85 10.83
CA ASP A 227 -10.66 -20.07 10.56
C ASP A 227 -10.97 -20.29 9.07
N LEU A 228 -10.15 -19.73 8.18
CA LEU A 228 -10.35 -19.82 6.73
C LEU A 228 -9.34 -20.77 6.08
N SER A 229 -9.81 -21.48 5.04
CA SER A 229 -8.95 -22.41 4.29
C SER A 229 -7.71 -21.72 3.73
N PRO A 230 -6.50 -22.29 3.90
CA PRO A 230 -5.27 -21.75 3.31
C PRO A 230 -5.36 -21.57 1.79
N ARG A 231 -6.10 -22.45 1.09
CA ARG A 231 -6.32 -22.34 -0.36
C ARG A 231 -7.19 -21.14 -0.73
N TYR A 232 -8.22 -20.86 0.07
CA TYR A 232 -9.04 -19.65 -0.08
C TYR A 232 -8.18 -18.40 0.08
N LEU A 233 -7.36 -18.33 1.13
CA LEU A 233 -6.48 -17.19 1.41
C LEU A 233 -5.46 -16.99 0.29
N ASP A 234 -4.86 -18.07 -0.22
CA ASP A 234 -3.90 -18.03 -1.33
C ASP A 234 -4.50 -17.46 -2.61
N HIS A 235 -5.67 -17.98 -3.00
CA HIS A 235 -6.34 -17.54 -4.21
C HIS A 235 -6.83 -16.10 -4.07
N TRP A 236 -7.28 -15.69 -2.88
CA TRP A 236 -7.71 -14.31 -2.64
C TRP A 236 -6.52 -13.34 -2.75
N VAL A 237 -5.40 -13.63 -2.10
CA VAL A 237 -4.17 -12.81 -2.16
C VAL A 237 -3.69 -12.65 -3.62
N LYS A 238 -3.78 -13.72 -4.42
CA LYS A 238 -3.34 -13.72 -5.82
C LYS A 238 -4.41 -13.31 -6.83
N LEU A 239 -5.62 -13.03 -6.35
CA LEU A 239 -6.81 -12.77 -7.16
C LEU A 239 -7.03 -13.82 -8.26
N LYS A 240 -6.82 -15.10 -7.93
CA LYS A 240 -7.13 -16.23 -8.81
C LYS A 240 -8.64 -16.46 -8.84
N SER A 241 -9.13 -17.16 -9.86
CA SER A 241 -10.52 -17.64 -9.90
C SER A 241 -10.88 -18.36 -8.60
N PHE A 242 -12.10 -18.12 -8.12
CA PHE A 242 -12.59 -18.74 -6.89
C PHE A 242 -12.64 -20.25 -7.07
N ASP A 243 -12.08 -20.96 -6.10
CA ASP A 243 -11.99 -22.42 -6.13
C ASP A 243 -13.00 -23.04 -5.17
N TYR A 244 -13.96 -23.74 -5.75
CA TYR A 244 -15.03 -24.40 -5.00
C TYR A 244 -14.64 -25.79 -4.49
N THR A 245 -13.51 -26.34 -4.94
CA THR A 245 -13.12 -27.71 -4.60
C THR A 245 -12.82 -27.81 -3.12
N ASN A 246 -13.62 -28.61 -2.39
CA ASN A 246 -13.53 -28.78 -0.94
C ASN A 246 -13.64 -27.47 -0.13
N TYR A 247 -14.19 -26.41 -0.72
CA TYR A 247 -14.46 -25.17 0.00
C TYR A 247 -15.77 -25.30 0.77
N LYS A 248 -15.72 -25.11 2.08
CA LYS A 248 -16.90 -24.96 2.92
C LYS A 248 -17.30 -23.49 2.96
N GLU A 249 -18.48 -23.18 2.43
CA GLU A 249 -19.03 -21.83 2.52
C GLU A 249 -19.11 -21.36 3.97
N GLN A 250 -18.79 -20.08 4.18
CA GLN A 250 -18.93 -19.45 5.48
C GLN A 250 -20.39 -19.45 5.93
N PRO A 251 -20.70 -19.37 7.24
CA PRO A 251 -22.08 -19.32 7.70
C PRO A 251 -22.88 -18.23 6.97
N GLY A 252 -24.16 -18.51 6.70
CA GLY A 252 -25.06 -17.48 6.17
C GLY A 252 -25.22 -16.32 7.17
N LEU A 253 -25.94 -15.28 6.76
CA LEU A 253 -26.34 -14.23 7.70
C LEU A 253 -27.19 -14.86 8.82
N GLN A 254 -26.74 -14.70 10.06
CA GLN A 254 -27.44 -15.26 11.21
C GLN A 254 -28.72 -14.45 11.51
N PRO A 255 -29.89 -15.07 11.75
CA PRO A 255 -31.16 -14.36 11.93
C PRO A 255 -31.18 -13.40 13.14
N ASP A 256 -30.41 -13.71 14.17
CA ASP A 256 -30.28 -12.99 15.44
C ASP A 256 -29.21 -11.88 15.38
N THR A 257 -28.22 -12.00 14.50
CA THR A 257 -27.17 -10.99 14.31
C THR A 257 -27.63 -9.89 13.34
N ARG A 258 -28.02 -8.73 13.89
CA ARG A 258 -28.39 -7.55 13.08
C ARG A 258 -27.17 -6.89 12.43
N ASP A 259 -27.38 -6.21 11.31
CA ASP A 259 -26.37 -5.33 10.69
C ASP A 259 -25.96 -4.20 11.66
N VAL A 260 -24.88 -3.51 11.34
CA VAL A 260 -24.33 -2.41 12.16
C VAL A 260 -25.20 -1.16 12.02
N ASP A 261 -25.55 -0.53 13.15
CA ASP A 261 -26.32 0.70 13.17
C ASP A 261 -25.44 1.91 12.81
N ASP A 262 -26.01 2.90 12.11
CA ASP A 262 -25.33 4.17 11.85
C ASP A 262 -25.12 4.89 13.20
N LEU A 263 -23.87 5.10 13.63
CA LEU A 263 -23.59 5.83 14.87
C LEU A 263 -23.90 7.33 14.71
N ILE A 264 -25.03 7.78 15.24
CA ILE A 264 -25.49 9.18 15.12
C ILE A 264 -24.81 10.09 16.14
N LYS A 265 -24.45 9.58 17.33
CA LYS A 265 -23.82 10.36 18.40
C LYS A 265 -22.76 9.55 19.13
N VAL A 266 -21.57 10.11 19.24
CA VAL A 266 -20.47 9.58 20.06
C VAL A 266 -20.74 9.93 21.53
N SER A 267 -20.66 8.95 22.43
CA SER A 267 -20.79 9.19 23.87
C SER A 267 -19.66 10.11 24.37
N GLY A 268 -19.92 10.85 25.45
CA GLY A 268 -18.91 11.73 26.07
C GLY A 268 -17.65 10.98 26.45
N ASP A 269 -17.80 9.73 26.92
CA ASP A 269 -16.69 8.89 27.38
C ASP A 269 -15.85 8.32 26.23
N LEU A 270 -16.45 8.10 25.06
CA LEU A 270 -15.74 7.57 23.89
C LEU A 270 -14.96 8.67 23.15
N LYS A 271 -15.42 9.92 23.23
CA LYS A 271 -14.83 11.05 22.49
C LYS A 271 -13.32 11.25 22.72
N PRO A 272 -12.78 11.26 23.97
CA PRO A 272 -11.34 11.40 24.20
C PRO A 272 -10.51 10.28 23.54
N LEU A 273 -11.02 9.05 23.57
CA LEU A 273 -10.38 7.90 22.94
C LEU A 273 -10.29 8.09 21.42
N LEU A 274 -11.39 8.49 20.77
CA LEU A 274 -11.42 8.68 19.32
C LEU A 274 -10.55 9.85 18.87
N CYS A 275 -10.60 10.99 19.55
CA CYS A 275 -9.75 12.13 19.20
C CYS A 275 -8.28 11.78 19.32
N ARG A 276 -7.90 11.06 20.38
CA ARG A 276 -6.53 10.63 20.54
C ARG A 276 -6.13 9.60 19.47
N ALA A 277 -7.02 8.68 19.10
CA ALA A 277 -6.78 7.73 18.03
C ALA A 277 -6.56 8.44 16.68
N GLU A 278 -7.36 9.45 16.34
CA GLU A 278 -7.19 10.18 15.09
C GLU A 278 -5.86 10.93 15.00
N GLU A 279 -5.45 11.59 16.10
CA GLU A 279 -4.15 12.25 16.18
C GLU A 279 -3.01 11.27 15.94
N LEU A 280 -3.02 10.12 16.65
CA LEU A 280 -2.01 9.09 16.55
C LEU A 280 -2.00 8.43 15.17
N GLY A 281 -3.18 8.16 14.62
CA GLY A 281 -3.37 7.60 13.29
C GLY A 281 -2.74 8.45 12.19
N LYS A 282 -2.94 9.77 12.26
CA LYS A 282 -2.36 10.75 11.31
C LYS A 282 -0.83 10.71 11.30
N LEU A 283 -0.16 10.24 12.36
CA LEU A 283 1.30 10.10 12.39
C LEU A 283 1.81 8.98 11.45
N SER A 284 0.98 7.97 11.19
CA SER A 284 1.28 6.89 10.24
C SER A 284 1.02 7.27 8.78
N GLN A 285 0.34 8.41 8.55
CA GLN A 285 0.02 8.88 7.20
C GLN A 285 1.29 9.30 6.47
N VAL A 286 1.52 8.66 5.32
CA VAL A 286 2.57 9.07 4.40
C VAL A 286 2.06 10.16 3.46
N SER A 287 2.88 11.18 3.21
CA SER A 287 2.62 12.25 2.24
C SER A 287 3.57 12.13 1.04
N VAL A 288 3.25 11.20 0.13
CA VAL A 288 3.92 11.03 -1.16
C VAL A 288 2.90 11.04 -2.29
N ASP A 289 3.33 11.42 -3.48
CA ASP A 289 2.51 11.28 -4.68
C ASP A 289 2.13 9.79 -4.84
N GLY A 290 0.93 9.52 -5.34
CA GLY A 290 0.39 8.17 -5.50
C GLY A 290 -0.28 7.59 -4.26
N ILE A 291 -0.20 8.25 -3.10
CA ILE A 291 -0.89 7.82 -1.86
C ILE A 291 -1.92 8.87 -1.46
N LEU A 292 -3.19 8.48 -1.44
CA LEU A 292 -4.26 9.30 -0.88
C LEU A 292 -4.27 9.21 0.65
N PRO A 293 -4.53 10.32 1.35
CA PRO A 293 -4.86 10.28 2.77
C PRO A 293 -6.09 9.41 3.01
N ASN A 294 -6.00 8.47 3.94
CA ASN A 294 -7.12 7.59 4.28
C ASN A 294 -7.48 7.71 5.76
N ARG A 295 -8.58 8.42 6.05
CA ARG A 295 -8.95 8.72 7.44
C ARG A 295 -9.44 7.48 8.21
N ARG A 296 -10.08 6.54 7.52
CA ARG A 296 -10.59 5.31 8.13
C ARG A 296 -9.45 4.41 8.58
N ILE A 297 -8.43 4.24 7.73
CA ILE A 297 -7.20 3.54 8.10
C ILE A 297 -6.48 4.27 9.22
N ASN A 298 -6.36 5.61 9.15
CA ASN A 298 -5.70 6.39 10.21
C ASN A 298 -6.39 6.17 11.57
N LEU A 299 -7.72 6.30 11.64
CA LEU A 299 -8.48 6.04 12.86
C LEU A 299 -8.27 4.60 13.37
N ALA A 300 -8.35 3.60 12.48
CA ALA A 300 -8.11 2.22 12.84
C ALA A 300 -6.69 1.97 13.40
N MET A 301 -5.66 2.56 12.77
CA MET A 301 -4.26 2.42 13.20
C MET A 301 -3.95 3.20 14.49
N GLY A 302 -4.67 4.29 14.74
CA GLY A 302 -4.64 4.99 16.02
C GLY A 302 -5.25 4.19 17.16
N LEU A 303 -6.44 3.61 16.94
CA LEU A 303 -7.09 2.70 17.89
C LEU A 303 -6.21 1.48 18.17
N ALA A 304 -5.60 0.90 17.12
CA ALA A 304 -4.65 -0.20 17.25
C ALA A 304 -3.41 0.18 18.07
N ALA A 305 -2.87 1.38 17.90
CA ALA A 305 -1.71 1.83 18.67
C ALA A 305 -2.06 1.99 20.16
N ILE A 306 -3.22 2.57 20.47
CA ILE A 306 -3.70 2.71 21.86
C ILE A 306 -3.96 1.33 22.47
N HIS A 307 -4.67 0.45 21.76
CA HIS A 307 -4.99 -0.89 22.23
C HIS A 307 -3.71 -1.71 22.47
N THR A 308 -2.77 -1.68 21.53
CA THR A 308 -1.44 -2.30 21.67
C THR A 308 -0.72 -1.77 22.92
N ALA A 309 -0.69 -0.46 23.11
CA ALA A 309 -0.03 0.15 24.28
C ALA A 309 -0.67 -0.27 25.61
N GLN A 310 -2.02 -0.29 25.70
CA GLN A 310 -2.75 -0.71 26.90
C GLN A 310 -2.48 -2.17 27.26
N VAL A 311 -2.48 -3.07 26.27
CA VAL A 311 -2.16 -4.49 26.47
C VAL A 311 -0.71 -4.66 26.93
N LEU A 312 0.22 -3.94 26.31
CA LEU A 312 1.63 -4.00 26.68
C LEU A 312 1.89 -3.45 28.09
N GLU A 313 1.25 -2.36 28.51
CA GLU A 313 1.36 -1.86 29.90
C GLU A 313 0.97 -2.93 30.94
N LEU A 314 -0.08 -3.71 30.67
CA LEU A 314 -0.48 -4.82 31.55
C LEU A 314 0.58 -5.93 31.57
N LYS A 315 1.08 -6.30 30.39
CA LYS A 315 2.16 -7.31 30.26
C LYS A 315 3.44 -6.86 30.96
N TRP A 316 3.85 -5.60 30.84
CA TRP A 316 5.02 -5.05 31.52
C TRP A 316 4.88 -5.09 33.05
N LYS A 317 3.69 -4.80 33.59
CA LYS A 317 3.41 -4.93 35.02
C LYS A 317 3.51 -6.39 35.50
N ALA A 318 2.96 -7.32 34.71
CA ALA A 318 3.06 -8.76 35.00
C ALA A 318 4.53 -9.22 34.96
N LEU A 319 5.30 -8.80 33.95
CA LEU A 319 6.71 -9.16 33.78
C LEU A 319 7.56 -8.74 34.98
N LYS A 320 7.35 -7.52 35.50
CA LYS A 320 8.06 -7.02 36.70
C LYS A 320 7.70 -7.77 37.97
N THR A 321 6.52 -8.37 38.01
CA THR A 321 6.07 -9.18 39.15
C THR A 321 6.69 -10.57 39.09
N LEU A 322 6.65 -11.20 37.91
CA LEU A 322 7.23 -12.51 37.61
C LEU A 322 8.76 -12.52 37.70
N SER A 323 9.42 -11.45 37.24
CA SER A 323 10.89 -11.37 37.25
C SER A 323 11.50 -11.35 38.67
N LYS A 324 10.69 -11.11 39.71
CA LYS A 324 11.13 -11.23 41.11
C LYS A 324 11.30 -12.68 41.54
N THR A 325 10.59 -13.61 40.89
CA THR A 325 10.63 -15.05 41.20
C THR A 325 11.54 -15.83 40.25
N ASN A 326 11.57 -15.49 38.96
CA ASN A 326 12.43 -16.13 37.97
C ASN A 326 12.92 -15.14 36.91
N SER A 327 14.23 -15.07 36.68
CA SER A 327 14.83 -14.15 35.70
C SER A 327 14.44 -14.47 34.25
N ASN A 328 14.07 -15.72 33.95
CA ASN A 328 13.80 -16.20 32.60
C ASN A 328 12.35 -15.99 32.13
N ASP A 329 11.49 -15.42 32.97
CA ASP A 329 10.09 -15.23 32.63
C ASP A 329 9.92 -14.24 31.46
N LYS A 330 8.96 -14.55 30.58
CA LYS A 330 8.55 -13.75 29.42
C LYS A 330 7.03 -13.60 29.44
N VAL A 331 6.55 -12.45 28.97
CA VAL A 331 5.11 -12.12 28.88
C VAL A 331 4.64 -11.94 27.43
N ILE A 332 5.58 -11.90 26.49
CA ILE A 332 5.35 -11.92 25.05
C ILE A 332 6.19 -13.06 24.50
N HIS A 333 5.52 -14.01 23.84
CA HIS A 333 6.13 -15.29 23.48
C HIS A 333 6.58 -15.34 22.01
N SER A 334 6.02 -14.50 21.15
CA SER A 334 6.42 -14.41 19.74
C SER A 334 6.35 -12.97 19.26
N TRP A 335 7.26 -12.60 18.35
CA TRP A 335 7.18 -11.30 17.67
C TRP A 335 5.83 -11.09 16.96
N LYS A 336 5.18 -12.13 16.40
CA LYS A 336 3.86 -12.01 15.76
C LYS A 336 2.77 -11.56 16.72
N GLU A 337 2.91 -11.89 18.01
CA GLU A 337 1.98 -11.49 19.06
C GLU A 337 1.84 -9.96 19.14
N LEU A 338 2.94 -9.23 18.93
CA LEU A 338 2.96 -7.76 18.92
C LEU A 338 2.07 -7.16 17.83
N TYR A 339 1.87 -7.88 16.73
CA TYR A 339 1.23 -7.37 15.52
C TYR A 339 -0.24 -7.80 15.38
N HIS A 340 -0.74 -8.73 16.20
CA HIS A 340 -2.13 -9.20 16.11
C HIS A 340 -3.14 -8.06 16.21
N THR A 341 -2.98 -7.17 17.20
CA THR A 341 -3.86 -6.02 17.37
C THR A 341 -3.84 -5.10 16.15
N GLY A 342 -2.65 -4.70 15.69
CA GLY A 342 -2.52 -3.86 14.50
C GLY A 342 -3.16 -4.48 13.26
N LEU A 343 -2.95 -5.77 13.04
CA LEU A 343 -3.49 -6.49 11.90
C LEU A 343 -5.02 -6.60 11.95
N ALA A 344 -5.60 -6.84 13.12
CA ALA A 344 -7.05 -6.95 13.29
C ALA A 344 -7.77 -5.63 12.92
N TYR A 345 -7.26 -4.49 13.39
CA TYR A 345 -7.80 -3.19 13.00
C TYR A 345 -7.58 -2.87 11.52
N ARG A 346 -6.42 -3.26 10.96
CA ARG A 346 -6.13 -3.04 9.52
C ARG A 346 -7.12 -3.76 8.62
N ARG A 347 -7.52 -4.98 9.01
CA ARG A 347 -8.52 -5.81 8.34
C ARG A 347 -9.92 -5.17 8.36
N LEU A 348 -10.37 -4.68 9.52
CA LEU A 348 -11.69 -4.03 9.61
C LEU A 348 -11.75 -2.67 8.90
N ALA A 349 -10.61 -1.99 8.76
CA ALA A 349 -10.53 -0.75 8.00
C ALA A 349 -10.77 -0.95 6.50
N SER A 350 -10.42 -2.12 5.94
CA SER A 350 -10.57 -2.46 4.52
C SER A 350 -11.03 -3.92 4.35
N LEU A 351 -12.36 -4.12 4.38
CA LEU A 351 -12.98 -5.45 4.30
C LEU A 351 -12.96 -6.05 2.89
N ASP A 352 -12.37 -5.39 1.91
CA ASP A 352 -12.22 -5.84 0.53
C ASP A 352 -10.82 -6.38 0.20
N GLU A 353 -9.85 -6.20 1.11
CA GLU A 353 -8.45 -6.57 0.88
C GLU A 353 -7.95 -7.68 1.82
N PRO A 354 -7.16 -8.65 1.32
CA PRO A 354 -6.58 -9.71 2.14
C PRO A 354 -5.29 -9.23 2.82
N PHE A 355 -5.34 -8.88 4.10
CA PHE A 355 -4.16 -8.65 4.95
C PHE A 355 -3.83 -9.93 5.72
N ILE A 356 -2.95 -10.77 5.18
CA ILE A 356 -2.68 -12.12 5.67
C ILE A 356 -1.17 -12.30 5.86
N TRP A 357 -0.77 -13.08 6.87
CA TRP A 357 0.62 -13.51 6.99
C TRP A 357 1.04 -14.35 5.78
N VAL A 358 2.08 -13.93 5.06
CA VAL A 358 2.49 -14.63 3.83
C VAL A 358 2.94 -16.06 4.08
N ASP A 359 3.45 -16.34 5.29
CA ASP A 359 3.91 -17.66 5.70
C ASP A 359 2.79 -18.62 6.12
N SER A 360 1.53 -18.14 6.17
CA SER A 360 0.36 -19.02 6.31
C SER A 360 -0.18 -19.52 4.95
N LEU A 361 0.38 -19.05 3.83
CA LEU A 361 -0.09 -19.41 2.49
C LEU A 361 0.53 -20.75 2.03
N PRO A 362 -0.19 -21.62 1.29
CA PRO A 362 0.35 -22.89 0.80
C PRO A 362 1.59 -22.75 -0.10
N ASP A 363 1.59 -21.80 -1.05
CA ASP A 363 2.68 -21.61 -2.02
C ASP A 363 3.93 -20.98 -1.40
N TYR A 364 3.87 -20.55 -0.13
CA TYR A 364 5.03 -20.12 0.65
C TYR A 364 6.11 -21.22 0.74
N LYS A 365 5.71 -22.49 0.67
CA LYS A 365 6.63 -23.62 0.67
C LYS A 365 7.38 -23.83 -0.65
N SER A 366 7.06 -23.06 -1.69
CA SER A 366 7.80 -23.11 -2.95
C SER A 366 9.24 -22.59 -2.76
N LYS A 367 10.16 -23.02 -3.64
CA LYS A 367 11.54 -22.51 -3.66
C LYS A 367 11.60 -20.99 -3.87
N GLU A 368 10.58 -20.42 -4.49
CA GLU A 368 10.53 -19.00 -4.83
C GLU A 368 9.90 -18.13 -3.73
N GLY A 369 9.18 -18.75 -2.78
CA GLY A 369 8.43 -18.04 -1.73
C GLY A 369 7.36 -17.08 -2.26
N HIS A 370 6.84 -16.22 -1.39
CA HIS A 370 5.97 -15.11 -1.78
C HIS A 370 6.83 -13.90 -2.18
N ARG A 371 6.61 -13.29 -3.36
CA ARG A 371 7.38 -12.14 -3.82
C ARG A 371 6.57 -10.86 -3.81
N ALA A 372 7.14 -9.82 -3.23
CA ALA A 372 6.67 -8.45 -3.32
C ALA A 372 7.59 -7.66 -4.26
N ASP A 373 7.08 -7.34 -5.45
CA ASP A 373 7.77 -6.51 -6.43
C ASP A 373 7.40 -5.04 -6.25
N ILE A 374 8.40 -4.20 -5.97
CA ILE A 374 8.26 -2.75 -5.88
C ILE A 374 8.93 -2.15 -7.12
N PRO A 375 8.21 -2.01 -8.26
CA PRO A 375 8.79 -1.46 -9.47
C PRO A 375 9.05 0.04 -9.28
N PHE A 376 10.27 0.48 -9.59
CA PHE A 376 10.57 1.90 -9.80
C PHE A 376 10.20 2.31 -11.22
N VAL A 377 10.59 1.48 -12.19
CA VAL A 377 10.39 1.72 -13.63
C VAL A 377 10.02 0.41 -14.33
N ARG A 378 9.07 0.47 -15.25
CA ARG A 378 8.74 -0.62 -16.19
C ARG A 378 8.58 -0.06 -17.60
N GLY A 379 9.58 -0.30 -18.45
CA GLY A 379 9.80 0.41 -19.70
C GLY A 379 9.84 1.92 -19.44
N SER A 380 9.03 2.70 -20.13
CA SER A 380 8.96 4.16 -19.95
C SER A 380 8.03 4.64 -18.82
N VAL A 381 7.42 3.71 -18.07
CA VAL A 381 6.45 4.00 -17.02
C VAL A 381 7.13 4.03 -15.67
N MET A 382 7.01 5.17 -14.97
CA MET A 382 7.52 5.35 -13.61
C MET A 382 6.43 5.09 -12.58
N ASN A 383 6.83 4.50 -11.44
CA ASN A 383 5.94 4.35 -10.30
C ASN A 383 5.97 5.62 -9.44
N THR A 384 4.88 6.40 -9.52
CA THR A 384 4.71 7.69 -8.83
C THR A 384 5.01 7.61 -7.32
N LYS A 385 4.64 6.50 -6.66
CA LYS A 385 4.79 6.31 -5.20
C LYS A 385 6.24 6.28 -4.74
N VAL A 386 7.09 5.60 -5.51
CA VAL A 386 8.49 5.34 -5.15
C VAL A 386 9.46 6.19 -5.96
N THR A 387 8.94 7.10 -6.80
CA THR A 387 9.75 8.03 -7.60
C THR A 387 10.81 8.78 -6.79
N PRO A 388 10.54 9.28 -5.55
CA PRO A 388 11.56 9.94 -4.74
C PRO A 388 12.78 9.06 -4.40
N TYR A 389 12.65 7.74 -4.51
CA TYR A 389 13.69 6.76 -4.22
C TYR A 389 14.41 6.25 -5.47
N TYR A 390 13.95 6.61 -6.67
CA TYR A 390 14.54 6.14 -7.93
C TYR A 390 16.04 6.46 -8.01
N GLU A 391 16.43 7.72 -7.78
CA GLU A 391 17.84 8.15 -7.86
C GLU A 391 18.74 7.41 -6.87
N LEU A 392 18.25 7.20 -5.64
CA LEU A 392 18.98 6.46 -4.61
C LEU A 392 19.16 4.99 -5.03
N ALA A 393 18.08 4.33 -5.45
CA ALA A 393 18.11 2.95 -5.90
C ALA A 393 18.99 2.78 -7.14
N PHE A 394 18.92 3.71 -8.09
CA PHE A 394 19.72 3.70 -9.31
C PHE A 394 21.21 3.90 -9.02
N LYS A 395 21.55 4.82 -8.10
CA LYS A 395 22.94 4.98 -7.61
C LYS A 395 23.44 3.73 -6.90
N LEU A 396 22.62 3.10 -6.06
CA LEU A 396 22.97 1.83 -5.42
C LEU A 396 23.22 0.73 -6.47
N ALA A 397 22.35 0.62 -7.48
CA ALA A 397 22.53 -0.32 -8.58
C ALA A 397 23.84 -0.08 -9.34
N LYS A 398 24.23 1.18 -9.60
CA LYS A 398 25.54 1.52 -10.19
C LYS A 398 26.70 1.07 -9.32
N THR A 399 26.70 1.42 -8.04
CA THR A 399 27.78 1.05 -7.10
C THR A 399 27.90 -0.47 -6.97
N MET A 400 26.77 -1.16 -6.89
CA MET A 400 26.73 -2.61 -6.83
C MET A 400 27.24 -3.24 -8.14
N LEU A 401 26.86 -2.69 -9.29
CA LEU A 401 27.37 -3.14 -10.59
C LEU A 401 28.86 -2.86 -10.76
N GLU A 402 29.42 -1.81 -10.16
CA GLU A 402 30.87 -1.55 -10.17
C GLU A 402 31.63 -2.64 -9.40
N HIS A 403 31.09 -3.07 -8.25
CA HIS A 403 31.74 -4.02 -7.35
C HIS A 403 31.32 -5.49 -7.52
N TYR A 404 30.37 -5.79 -8.42
CA TYR A 404 29.90 -7.15 -8.62
C TYR A 404 31.03 -8.06 -9.11
N SER A 405 31.29 -9.16 -8.38
CA SER A 405 32.34 -10.13 -8.65
C SER A 405 31.82 -11.57 -8.74
N GLY A 406 30.53 -11.74 -9.08
CA GLY A 406 29.91 -13.07 -9.21
C GLY A 406 30.47 -13.88 -10.38
N GLU A 407 30.14 -15.17 -10.40
CA GLU A 407 30.64 -16.15 -11.38
C GLU A 407 30.31 -15.72 -12.82
N GLY A 408 31.32 -15.73 -13.70
CA GLY A 408 31.20 -15.31 -15.10
C GLY A 408 31.26 -13.79 -15.36
N ALA A 409 31.33 -12.95 -14.33
CA ALA A 409 31.40 -11.50 -14.52
C ALA A 409 32.77 -11.05 -15.07
N VAL A 410 32.76 -10.37 -16.22
CA VAL A 410 33.96 -9.84 -16.87
C VAL A 410 34.19 -8.40 -16.44
N ALA A 411 35.44 -8.08 -16.06
CA ALA A 411 35.92 -6.72 -15.90
C ALA A 411 36.61 -6.26 -17.19
N TYR A 412 36.41 -5.00 -17.57
CA TYR A 412 37.03 -4.43 -18.78
C TYR A 412 37.55 -3.00 -18.52
N PRO A 413 38.59 -2.55 -19.26
CA PRO A 413 39.09 -1.18 -19.15
C PRO A 413 38.00 -0.17 -19.52
N GLY A 414 37.74 0.83 -18.69
CA GLY A 414 36.66 1.80 -18.93
C GLY A 414 35.34 1.49 -18.22
N LEU A 415 35.24 0.39 -17.46
CA LEU A 415 34.00 0.00 -16.78
C LEU A 415 33.46 1.10 -15.87
N LYS A 416 34.34 1.75 -15.10
CA LYS A 416 33.94 2.78 -14.15
C LYS A 416 33.39 4.01 -14.87
N GLU A 417 34.02 4.42 -15.96
CA GLU A 417 33.58 5.51 -16.82
C GLU A 417 32.24 5.20 -17.48
N ASP A 418 32.05 3.97 -17.96
CA ASP A 418 30.78 3.51 -18.55
C ASP A 418 29.63 3.51 -17.52
N ILE A 419 29.87 3.02 -16.30
CA ILE A 419 28.88 3.06 -15.20
C ILE A 419 28.53 4.51 -14.82
N GLN A 420 29.53 5.38 -14.77
CA GLN A 420 29.31 6.80 -14.45
C GLN A 420 28.46 7.48 -15.54
N LYS A 421 28.76 7.23 -16.82
CA LYS A 421 28.04 7.79 -17.97
C LYS A 421 26.62 7.24 -18.16
N ALA A 422 26.31 6.04 -17.67
CA ALA A 422 24.98 5.45 -17.80
C ALA A 422 23.92 6.25 -17.04
N ASP A 423 23.12 7.04 -17.72
CA ASP A 423 22.08 7.92 -17.14
C ASP A 423 20.67 7.32 -17.14
N SER A 424 20.52 6.13 -17.72
CA SER A 424 19.25 5.41 -17.87
C SER A 424 19.38 3.94 -17.49
N CYS A 425 18.25 3.30 -17.19
CA CYS A 425 18.19 1.88 -16.88
C CYS A 425 18.68 1.02 -18.07
N GLU A 426 18.35 1.43 -19.29
CA GLU A 426 18.79 0.82 -20.55
C GLU A 426 20.31 0.92 -20.73
N ALA A 427 20.88 2.10 -20.50
CA ALA A 427 22.34 2.29 -20.58
C ALA A 427 23.07 1.44 -19.55
N LEU A 428 22.55 1.38 -18.31
CA LEU A 428 23.16 0.58 -17.25
C LEU A 428 23.03 -0.92 -17.52
N LEU A 429 21.91 -1.36 -18.12
CA LEU A 429 21.72 -2.74 -18.55
C LEU A 429 22.70 -3.13 -19.68
N ASN A 430 23.01 -2.21 -20.59
CA ASN A 430 24.04 -2.45 -21.60
C ASN A 430 25.44 -2.64 -21.00
N VAL A 431 25.77 -1.90 -19.95
CA VAL A 431 27.03 -2.12 -19.19
C VAL A 431 27.01 -3.51 -18.55
N ALA A 432 25.91 -3.90 -17.91
CA ALA A 432 25.78 -5.23 -17.32
C ALA A 432 25.95 -6.39 -18.32
N ARG A 433 25.40 -6.24 -19.53
CA ARG A 433 25.58 -7.20 -20.63
C ARG A 433 27.03 -7.32 -21.06
N ARG A 434 27.76 -6.19 -21.17
CA ARG A 434 29.20 -6.21 -21.47
C ARG A 434 29.99 -6.93 -20.38
N ARG A 435 29.56 -6.79 -19.12
CA ARG A 435 30.10 -7.54 -17.99
C ARG A 435 29.69 -9.02 -17.97
N GLN A 436 28.86 -9.48 -18.91
CA GLN A 436 28.31 -10.85 -18.95
C GLN A 436 27.58 -11.25 -17.66
N ILE A 437 27.02 -10.29 -16.94
CA ILE A 437 26.25 -10.53 -15.71
C ILE A 437 24.86 -10.98 -16.12
N ASN A 438 24.71 -12.30 -16.31
CA ASN A 438 23.48 -13.00 -16.70
C ASN A 438 22.87 -12.54 -18.05
N PRO A 439 22.39 -13.44 -18.92
CA PRO A 439 21.75 -13.06 -20.18
C PRO A 439 20.55 -12.09 -20.05
N HIS A 440 19.87 -12.07 -18.91
CA HIS A 440 18.61 -11.36 -18.71
C HIS A 440 18.71 -10.07 -17.88
N GLY A 441 19.90 -9.73 -17.35
CA GLY A 441 20.16 -8.49 -16.61
C GLY A 441 20.80 -8.69 -15.23
N VAL A 442 20.76 -7.66 -14.39
CA VAL A 442 21.44 -7.62 -13.09
C VAL A 442 20.47 -7.87 -11.95
N LEU A 443 20.83 -8.77 -11.05
CA LEU A 443 20.18 -8.97 -9.77
C LEU A 443 21.22 -8.71 -8.69
N VAL A 444 20.96 -7.77 -7.78
CA VAL A 444 21.85 -7.55 -6.64
C VAL A 444 21.07 -7.55 -5.33
N SER A 445 21.43 -8.48 -4.46
CA SER A 445 20.87 -8.58 -3.12
C SER A 445 21.50 -7.54 -2.19
N THR A 446 20.66 -6.76 -1.52
CA THR A 446 21.06 -6.00 -0.34
C THR A 446 21.26 -6.96 0.83
N GLN A 447 22.15 -6.61 1.75
CA GLN A 447 22.48 -7.45 2.90
C GLN A 447 22.14 -6.71 4.18
N VAL A 448 21.51 -7.41 5.12
CA VAL A 448 21.01 -6.84 6.37
C VAL A 448 21.82 -7.40 7.54
N PRO A 449 22.60 -6.60 8.28
CA PRO A 449 23.36 -7.08 9.44
C PRO A 449 22.47 -7.73 10.51
N SER A 450 22.91 -8.83 11.12
CA SER A 450 22.25 -9.47 12.26
C SER A 450 22.72 -8.85 13.58
N LEU A 451 21.78 -8.45 14.43
CA LEU A 451 22.04 -8.06 15.83
C LEU A 451 22.14 -9.29 16.74
N ARG A 452 21.57 -10.44 16.35
CA ARG A 452 21.71 -11.71 17.06
C ARG A 452 23.09 -12.35 16.89
N ARG A 453 23.69 -12.24 15.70
CA ARG A 453 24.94 -12.91 15.30
C ARG A 453 26.07 -11.94 14.94
N VAL A 454 26.26 -10.91 15.76
CA VAL A 454 27.27 -9.86 15.54
C VAL A 454 28.70 -10.40 15.46
N LYS A 455 29.05 -11.40 16.29
CA LYS A 455 30.42 -11.96 16.35
C LYS A 455 30.85 -12.63 15.05
N ASP A 456 29.90 -13.13 14.28
CA ASP A 456 30.16 -13.85 13.02
C ASP A 456 30.10 -12.90 11.80
N ASP A 457 29.87 -11.60 12.00
CA ASP A 457 29.46 -10.62 10.96
C ASP A 457 28.35 -11.19 10.05
N TYR A 458 27.42 -11.94 10.65
CA TYR A 458 26.38 -12.62 9.89
C TYR A 458 25.38 -11.62 9.32
N ARG A 459 25.01 -11.81 8.05
CA ARG A 459 24.06 -10.97 7.33
C ARG A 459 22.88 -11.81 6.85
N LEU A 460 21.69 -11.25 7.01
CA LEU A 460 20.45 -11.78 6.46
C LEU A 460 20.25 -11.25 5.03
N ASP A 461 19.48 -12.00 4.24
CA ASP A 461 19.05 -11.56 2.91
C ASP A 461 18.12 -10.34 2.99
N GLY A 462 18.53 -9.23 2.38
CA GLY A 462 17.71 -8.04 2.19
C GLY A 462 16.78 -8.14 0.99
N GLY A 463 16.40 -6.99 0.44
CA GLY A 463 15.73 -6.90 -0.86
C GLY A 463 16.71 -7.00 -2.02
N VAL A 464 16.23 -7.47 -3.18
CA VAL A 464 17.02 -7.63 -4.40
C VAL A 464 16.68 -6.49 -5.36
N LEU A 465 17.66 -5.67 -5.72
CA LEU A 465 17.51 -4.74 -6.84
C LEU A 465 17.61 -5.52 -8.14
N VAL A 466 16.54 -5.46 -8.93
CA VAL A 466 16.37 -6.16 -10.19
C VAL A 466 16.41 -5.13 -11.31
N LEU A 467 17.37 -5.26 -12.21
CA LEU A 467 17.45 -4.52 -13.46
C LEU A 467 17.51 -5.50 -14.63
N THR A 468 16.37 -5.80 -15.24
CA THR A 468 16.24 -6.85 -16.26
C THR A 468 15.43 -6.37 -17.46
N GLU A 469 15.23 -7.23 -18.45
CA GLU A 469 14.19 -7.08 -19.47
C GLU A 469 13.08 -8.10 -19.27
N ASP A 470 11.83 -7.67 -19.45
CA ASP A 470 10.70 -8.59 -19.52
C ASP A 470 10.60 -9.29 -20.89
N LEU A 471 9.65 -10.22 -21.03
CA LEU A 471 9.44 -11.00 -22.26
C LEU A 471 9.10 -10.13 -23.49
N SER A 472 8.74 -8.86 -23.28
CA SER A 472 8.49 -7.89 -24.35
C SER A 472 9.69 -6.97 -24.60
N HIS A 473 10.89 -7.33 -24.14
CA HIS A 473 12.11 -6.52 -24.21
C HIS A 473 11.98 -5.14 -23.54
N LYS A 474 11.12 -5.01 -22.52
CA LYS A 474 10.99 -3.76 -21.77
C LYS A 474 11.85 -3.84 -20.51
N THR A 475 12.61 -2.79 -20.26
CA THR A 475 13.43 -2.69 -19.06
C THR A 475 12.57 -2.68 -17.80
N VAL A 476 12.93 -3.49 -16.81
CA VAL A 476 12.28 -3.53 -15.50
C VAL A 476 13.33 -3.16 -14.46
N PHE A 477 13.09 -2.08 -13.73
CA PHE A 477 13.88 -1.71 -12.57
C PHE A 477 13.00 -1.74 -11.32
N ALA A 478 13.29 -2.67 -10.41
CA ALA A 478 12.45 -2.94 -9.25
C ALA A 478 13.27 -3.34 -8.03
N LEU A 479 12.70 -3.14 -6.83
CA LEU A 479 13.14 -3.78 -5.60
C LEU A 479 12.22 -4.98 -5.33
N ASN A 480 12.76 -6.19 -5.40
CA ASN A 480 12.06 -7.43 -5.09
C ASN A 480 12.36 -7.85 -3.66
N VAL A 481 11.32 -8.17 -2.89
CA VAL A 481 11.46 -8.81 -1.57
C VAL A 481 10.78 -10.17 -1.64
N ALA A 482 11.56 -11.24 -1.49
CA ALA A 482 11.05 -12.60 -1.42
C ALA A 482 10.87 -13.02 0.05
N SER A 483 9.76 -13.66 0.37
CA SER A 483 9.49 -14.26 1.68
C SER A 483 9.50 -15.78 1.52
N THR A 484 10.71 -16.35 1.60
CA THR A 484 10.96 -17.79 1.58
C THR A 484 10.93 -18.38 3.00
N PRO A 485 10.77 -19.70 3.16
CA PRO A 485 10.87 -20.38 4.46
C PRO A 485 12.13 -20.02 5.24
N ASP A 486 13.30 -20.12 4.61
CA ASP A 486 14.60 -19.88 5.26
C ASP A 486 14.80 -18.42 5.65
N ARG A 487 14.38 -17.50 4.79
CA ARG A 487 14.47 -16.07 5.07
C ARG A 487 13.57 -15.69 6.23
N THR A 488 12.31 -16.11 6.20
CA THR A 488 11.37 -15.80 7.29
C THR A 488 11.79 -16.44 8.61
N ALA A 489 12.37 -17.64 8.60
CA ALA A 489 12.94 -18.26 9.79
C ALA A 489 14.11 -17.44 10.36
N SER A 490 15.01 -16.96 9.48
CA SER A 490 16.14 -16.11 9.88
C SER A 490 15.68 -14.79 10.48
N TYR A 491 14.73 -14.10 9.85
CA TYR A 491 14.15 -12.86 10.36
C TYR A 491 13.32 -13.07 11.64
N SER A 492 12.61 -14.19 11.76
CA SER A 492 11.87 -14.53 12.98
C SER A 492 12.82 -14.70 14.16
N ALA A 493 13.93 -15.42 13.98
CA ALA A 493 14.95 -15.58 15.01
C ALA A 493 15.56 -14.22 15.42
N GLU A 494 15.73 -13.30 14.47
CA GLU A 494 16.24 -11.94 14.72
C GLU A 494 15.23 -11.10 15.53
N MET A 495 13.96 -11.11 15.14
CA MET A 495 12.89 -10.38 15.85
C MET A 495 12.62 -10.97 17.25
N ASP A 496 12.65 -12.29 17.42
CA ASP A 496 12.49 -12.93 18.74
C ASP A 496 13.68 -12.63 19.67
N HIS A 497 14.89 -12.50 19.11
CA HIS A 497 16.05 -12.04 19.86
C HIS A 497 15.87 -10.60 20.34
N LEU A 498 15.47 -9.68 19.45
CA LEU A 498 15.17 -8.29 19.82
C LEU A 498 14.04 -8.16 20.83
N LEU A 499 12.99 -8.98 20.70
CA LEU A 499 11.90 -9.05 21.66
C LEU A 499 12.39 -9.51 23.03
N THR A 500 13.34 -10.45 23.07
CA THR A 500 13.96 -10.90 24.32
C THR A 500 14.77 -9.76 24.96
N LEU A 501 15.61 -9.07 24.16
CA LEU A 501 16.36 -7.90 24.64
C LEU A 501 15.45 -6.80 25.18
N LEU A 502 14.35 -6.50 24.47
CA LEU A 502 13.36 -5.53 24.90
C LEU A 502 12.74 -5.93 26.26
N GLN A 503 12.32 -7.18 26.41
CA GLN A 503 11.76 -7.67 27.68
C GLN A 503 12.78 -7.60 28.83
N ASP A 504 14.05 -7.89 28.57
CA ASP A 504 15.10 -7.82 29.59
C ASP A 504 15.41 -6.37 30.00
N GLU A 505 15.39 -5.41 29.06
CA GLU A 505 15.45 -3.98 29.41
C GLU A 505 14.22 -3.54 30.21
N MET A 506 13.02 -4.04 29.88
CA MET A 506 11.80 -3.73 30.62
C MET A 506 11.83 -4.22 32.07
N LYS A 507 12.49 -5.36 32.36
CA LYS A 507 12.71 -5.87 33.73
C LYS A 507 13.57 -4.91 34.56
N LYS A 508 14.51 -4.20 33.92
CA LYS A 508 15.44 -3.27 34.57
C LYS A 508 14.82 -1.89 34.85
N ILE A 509 13.72 -1.53 34.17
CA ILE A 509 13.04 -0.23 34.37
C ILE A 509 12.58 -0.06 35.82
N GLY A 510 13.31 0.78 36.54
CA GLY A 510 13.19 1.05 37.97
C GLY A 510 14.49 1.60 38.57
N SER A 511 15.64 1.28 37.97
CA SER A 511 16.97 1.79 38.35
C SER A 511 17.39 3.04 37.56
N SER A 512 16.53 4.05 37.49
CA SER A 512 16.72 5.40 36.92
C SER A 512 18.03 5.73 36.16
N LYS A 513 18.24 5.20 34.95
CA LYS A 513 19.25 5.72 34.02
C LYS A 513 18.60 6.09 32.68
N ILE A 514 18.94 7.28 32.17
CA ILE A 514 18.47 7.78 30.85
C ILE A 514 18.84 6.80 29.73
N ASN A 515 19.99 6.13 29.86
CA ASN A 515 20.50 5.15 28.89
C ASN A 515 19.55 3.96 28.68
N ASP A 516 18.81 3.53 29.71
CA ASP A 516 17.93 2.35 29.62
C ASP A 516 16.78 2.62 28.64
N VAL A 517 16.25 3.85 28.62
CA VAL A 517 15.13 4.18 27.73
C VAL A 517 15.59 4.40 26.29
N GLU A 518 16.81 4.92 26.08
CA GLU A 518 17.36 5.04 24.73
C GLU A 518 17.61 3.68 24.09
N ASN A 519 18.09 2.70 24.87
CA ASN A 519 18.22 1.32 24.41
C ASN A 519 16.86 0.75 24.01
N ILE A 520 15.83 0.91 24.85
CA ILE A 520 14.47 0.45 24.55
C ILE A 520 13.94 1.05 23.26
N ILE A 521 14.09 2.36 23.06
CA ILE A 521 13.66 3.02 21.82
C ILE A 521 14.41 2.43 20.62
N SER A 522 15.73 2.22 20.73
CA SER A 522 16.52 1.61 19.66
C SER A 522 16.06 0.18 19.35
N HIS A 523 15.78 -0.67 20.35
CA HIS A 523 15.24 -2.02 20.12
C HIS A 523 13.88 -1.99 19.43
N ILE A 524 12.97 -1.09 19.85
CA ILE A 524 11.65 -0.92 19.22
C ILE A 524 11.79 -0.55 17.74
N LEU A 525 12.67 0.40 17.42
CA LEU A 525 12.93 0.84 16.05
C LEU A 525 13.62 -0.25 15.22
N SER A 526 14.53 -1.04 15.81
CA SER A 526 15.13 -2.20 15.15
C SER A 526 14.10 -3.29 14.84
N ILE A 527 13.15 -3.57 15.74
CA ILE A 527 12.05 -4.51 15.46
C ILE A 527 11.26 -4.06 14.22
N ALA A 528 10.95 -2.76 14.13
CA ALA A 528 10.28 -2.21 12.94
C ALA A 528 11.16 -2.36 11.68
N TYR A 529 12.47 -2.07 11.77
CA TYR A 529 13.42 -2.25 10.66
C TYR A 529 13.42 -3.66 10.08
N TYR A 530 13.48 -4.70 10.92
CA TYR A 530 13.45 -6.09 10.46
C TYR A 530 12.08 -6.49 9.92
N PHE A 531 10.99 -5.98 10.50
CA PHE A 531 9.64 -6.21 9.97
C PHE A 531 9.47 -5.60 8.57
N TYR A 532 9.97 -4.38 8.36
CA TYR A 532 9.95 -3.73 7.04
C TYR A 532 10.80 -4.49 6.02
N ASN A 533 11.99 -4.93 6.39
CA ASN A 533 12.83 -5.70 5.49
C ASN A 533 12.19 -7.06 5.16
N LEU A 534 11.55 -7.74 6.12
CA LEU A 534 10.88 -9.02 5.88
C LEU A 534 9.66 -8.88 4.96
N LEU A 535 8.85 -7.83 5.12
CA LEU A 535 7.50 -7.70 4.52
C LEU A 535 6.63 -8.95 4.74
N PRO A 536 6.28 -9.28 6.00
CA PRO A 536 5.62 -10.55 6.31
C PRO A 536 4.11 -10.58 6.00
N LEU A 537 3.51 -9.49 5.54
CA LEU A 537 2.10 -9.42 5.19
C LEU A 537 1.92 -9.29 3.67
N SER A 538 0.87 -9.94 3.15
CA SER A 538 0.47 -9.86 1.74
C SER A 538 0.25 -8.42 1.25
N LYS A 539 -0.20 -7.54 2.14
CA LYS A 539 -0.39 -6.09 1.93
C LYS A 539 -0.25 -5.35 3.26
N GLY A 540 -0.06 -4.04 3.20
CA GLY A 540 -0.32 -3.14 4.34
C GLY A 540 0.68 -3.23 5.51
N SER A 541 1.81 -3.92 5.34
CA SER A 541 2.89 -4.04 6.34
C SER A 541 3.23 -2.70 6.99
N SER A 542 3.27 -1.63 6.22
CA SER A 542 3.85 -0.38 6.68
C SER A 542 3.00 0.36 7.72
N ALA A 543 1.68 0.39 7.53
CA ALA A 543 0.77 1.00 8.50
C ALA A 543 0.70 0.18 9.80
N VAL A 544 0.70 -1.16 9.69
CA VAL A 544 0.66 -2.06 10.85
C VAL A 544 1.95 -1.92 11.66
N ALA A 545 3.12 -1.95 11.02
CA ALA A 545 4.40 -1.79 11.68
C ALA A 545 4.54 -0.45 12.40
N TYR A 546 4.09 0.64 11.76
CA TYR A 546 4.09 1.96 12.39
C TYR A 546 3.20 1.99 13.63
N SER A 547 1.97 1.45 13.54
CA SER A 547 1.01 1.43 14.65
C SER A 547 1.53 0.63 15.85
N VAL A 548 2.13 -0.53 15.61
CA VAL A 548 2.72 -1.38 16.67
C VAL A 548 3.94 -0.70 17.29
N MET A 549 4.82 -0.10 16.48
CA MET A 549 5.95 0.71 16.95
C MET A 549 5.48 1.86 17.83
N LEU A 550 4.42 2.57 17.43
CA LEU A 550 3.82 3.65 18.22
C LEU A 550 3.24 3.12 19.54
N GLY A 551 2.52 2.00 19.51
CA GLY A 551 1.99 1.35 20.71
C GLY A 551 3.09 0.92 21.70
N LEU A 552 4.19 0.35 21.20
CA LEU A 552 5.37 0.01 22.00
C LEU A 552 5.98 1.25 22.67
N LEU A 553 6.20 2.34 21.92
CA LEU A 553 6.72 3.60 22.47
C LEU A 553 5.79 4.18 23.54
N MET A 554 4.48 4.18 23.28
CA MET A 554 3.49 4.66 24.23
C MET A 554 3.45 3.83 25.51
N SER A 555 3.58 2.50 25.42
CA SER A 555 3.62 1.60 26.58
C SER A 555 4.80 1.83 27.53
N VAL A 556 5.87 2.49 27.05
CA VAL A 556 7.06 2.86 27.83
C VAL A 556 7.09 4.36 28.18
N GLY A 557 5.95 5.05 28.04
CA GLY A 557 5.81 6.46 28.39
C GLY A 557 6.53 7.41 27.42
N ARG A 558 6.57 7.06 26.14
CA ARG A 558 7.09 7.90 25.06
C ARG A 558 5.99 8.30 24.09
N GLN A 559 6.13 9.50 23.53
CA GLN A 559 5.23 10.02 22.50
C GLN A 559 6.04 10.54 21.32
N ILE A 560 5.43 10.45 20.13
CA ILE A 560 5.96 11.01 18.89
C ILE A 560 5.37 12.41 18.74
N THR A 561 6.22 13.41 18.46
CA THR A 561 5.77 14.79 18.21
C THR A 561 6.10 15.29 16.80
N GLY A 562 6.93 14.53 16.07
CA GLY A 562 7.24 14.81 14.67
C GLY A 562 6.32 14.03 13.72
N ARG A 563 6.68 14.05 12.43
CA ARG A 563 5.91 13.42 11.34
C ARG A 563 6.85 12.85 10.30
N ILE A 564 6.38 11.86 9.55
CA ILE A 564 7.11 11.33 8.39
C ILE A 564 7.34 12.51 7.42
N PRO A 565 8.59 12.76 6.96
CA PRO A 565 8.85 13.84 6.03
C PRO A 565 8.12 13.64 4.69
N ASN A 566 7.74 14.73 4.04
CA ASN A 566 7.12 14.68 2.71
C ASN A 566 8.03 13.95 1.72
N GLY A 567 7.44 13.10 0.87
CA GLY A 567 8.19 12.31 -0.12
C GLY A 567 8.91 11.08 0.44
N ARG A 568 8.71 10.73 1.72
CA ARG A 568 9.39 9.59 2.36
C ARG A 568 8.44 8.44 2.69
N LEU A 569 8.90 7.22 2.46
CA LEU A 569 8.23 5.96 2.72
C LEU A 569 9.06 5.17 3.75
N LEU A 570 8.48 4.87 4.91
CA LEU A 570 9.23 4.33 6.04
C LEU A 570 9.81 2.93 5.79
N ASP A 571 9.07 2.10 5.07
CA ASP A 571 9.51 0.79 4.60
C ASP A 571 10.72 0.90 3.66
N LEU A 572 10.71 1.82 2.70
CA LEU A 572 11.86 2.06 1.82
C LEU A 572 13.05 2.68 2.55
N GLU A 573 12.83 3.56 3.53
CA GLU A 573 13.92 4.03 4.40
C GLU A 573 14.59 2.84 5.13
N ALA A 574 13.81 1.85 5.61
CA ALA A 574 14.37 0.67 6.25
C ALA A 574 15.10 -0.25 5.26
N MET A 575 14.51 -0.54 4.09
CA MET A 575 15.10 -1.44 3.10
C MET A 575 16.39 -0.88 2.47
N LEU A 576 16.53 0.45 2.41
CA LEU A 576 17.67 1.11 1.77
C LEU A 576 18.69 1.69 2.78
N ALA A 577 18.41 1.67 4.08
CA ALA A 577 19.32 2.18 5.12
C ALA A 577 20.59 1.32 5.33
N GLY A 578 20.66 0.10 4.78
CA GLY A 578 21.82 -0.80 4.85
C GLY A 578 22.08 -1.43 6.23
N ALA A 579 21.69 -0.79 7.33
CA ALA A 579 21.83 -1.31 8.68
C ALA A 579 20.76 -0.73 9.64
N PRO A 580 20.42 -1.44 10.74
CA PRO A 580 19.37 -1.03 11.67
C PRO A 580 19.69 0.29 12.40
N ASP A 581 20.95 0.53 12.76
CA ASP A 581 21.41 1.75 13.43
C ASP A 581 21.27 3.01 12.55
N ALA A 582 21.57 2.88 11.25
CA ALA A 582 21.33 3.94 10.27
C ALA A 582 19.83 4.28 10.17
N PHE A 583 18.97 3.27 10.11
CA PHE A 583 17.52 3.46 10.15
C PHE A 583 17.05 4.11 11.45
N VAL A 584 17.53 3.64 12.60
CA VAL A 584 17.21 4.18 13.93
C VAL A 584 17.56 5.67 14.00
N LEU A 585 18.73 6.07 13.50
CA LEU A 585 19.16 7.47 13.49
C LEU A 585 18.23 8.35 12.66
N VAL A 586 17.87 7.90 11.45
CA VAL A 586 16.92 8.60 10.58
C VAL A 586 15.54 8.68 11.24
N ALA A 587 15.01 7.54 11.71
CA ALA A 587 13.72 7.43 12.37
C ALA A 587 13.59 8.36 13.58
N LYS A 588 14.54 8.32 14.52
CA LYS A 588 14.54 9.18 15.70
C LYS A 588 14.45 10.67 15.35
N ARG A 589 15.17 11.11 14.31
CA ARG A 589 15.24 12.52 13.91
C ARG A 589 13.89 13.09 13.54
N TRP A 590 13.11 12.40 12.70
CA TRP A 590 11.80 12.92 12.25
C TRP A 590 10.64 12.52 13.16
N MET A 591 10.77 11.46 13.97
CA MET A 591 9.75 11.11 14.98
C MET A 591 9.73 12.08 16.17
N ALA A 592 10.87 12.71 16.48
CA ALA A 592 11.00 13.64 17.62
C ALA A 592 10.38 13.05 18.90
N ILE A 593 10.91 11.89 19.31
CA ILE A 593 10.40 11.08 20.42
C ILE A 593 10.67 11.82 21.75
N LYS A 594 9.63 12.01 22.56
CA LYS A 594 9.70 12.72 23.85
C LYS A 594 9.02 11.91 24.94
N LYS A 595 9.30 12.24 26.21
CA LYS A 595 8.53 11.73 27.35
C LYS A 595 7.07 12.20 27.22
N THR A 596 6.12 11.30 27.44
CA THR A 596 4.70 11.67 27.48
C THR A 596 4.33 12.30 28.81
N THR A 597 3.43 13.28 28.79
CA THR A 597 2.77 13.83 29.98
C THR A 597 1.40 13.18 30.21
N VAL A 598 0.85 12.54 29.17
CA VAL A 598 -0.46 11.86 29.21
C VAL A 598 -0.22 10.37 29.04
N PRO A 599 -0.34 9.56 30.12
CA PRO A 599 -0.17 8.11 30.02
C PRO A 599 -1.36 7.47 29.30
N VAL A 600 -1.14 6.33 28.64
CA VAL A 600 -2.21 5.64 27.89
C VAL A 600 -3.31 5.14 28.81
N SER A 601 -2.96 4.81 30.05
CA SER A 601 -3.90 4.46 31.12
C SER A 601 -4.89 5.56 31.52
N SER A 602 -4.68 6.82 31.08
CA SER A 602 -5.67 7.89 31.26
C SER A 602 -6.83 7.83 30.26
N LEU A 603 -6.67 7.07 29.17
CA LEU A 603 -7.73 6.84 28.18
C LEU A 603 -8.60 5.65 28.61
N PRO A 604 -9.89 5.64 28.24
CA PRO A 604 -10.72 4.45 28.38
C PRO A 604 -10.05 3.23 27.74
N ARG A 605 -10.23 2.06 28.37
CA ARG A 605 -9.73 0.80 27.80
C ARG A 605 -10.46 0.51 26.49
N VAL A 606 -9.69 0.25 25.43
CA VAL A 606 -10.25 0.09 24.09
C VAL A 606 -11.22 -1.08 24.04
N TRP A 607 -10.92 -2.22 24.66
CA TRP A 607 -11.79 -3.40 24.68
C TRP A 607 -13.00 -3.28 25.62
N GLU A 608 -13.05 -2.27 26.48
CA GLU A 608 -14.25 -1.99 27.30
C GLU A 608 -15.14 -0.96 26.59
N ALA A 609 -14.54 0.05 25.96
CA ALA A 609 -15.24 1.07 25.20
C ALA A 609 -15.74 0.57 23.84
N LEU A 610 -15.01 -0.35 23.22
CA LEU A 610 -15.28 -0.98 21.92
C LEU A 610 -15.14 -2.51 22.06
N PRO A 611 -16.10 -3.17 22.75
CA PRO A 611 -15.96 -4.56 23.14
C PRO A 611 -16.07 -5.56 21.98
N THR A 612 -16.68 -5.16 20.86
CA THR A 612 -17.01 -6.07 19.76
C THR A 612 -16.56 -5.54 18.39
N VAL A 613 -16.44 -6.43 17.41
CA VAL A 613 -16.18 -6.07 16.00
C VAL A 613 -17.20 -5.04 15.50
N ARG A 614 -18.48 -5.19 15.88
CA ARG A 614 -19.56 -4.24 15.62
C ARG A 614 -19.20 -2.83 16.10
N SER A 615 -18.88 -2.68 17.38
CA SER A 615 -18.57 -1.36 17.97
C SER A 615 -17.37 -0.68 17.28
N VAL A 616 -16.40 -1.46 16.80
CA VAL A 616 -15.27 -0.93 16.01
C VAL A 616 -15.74 -0.46 14.63
N ILE A 617 -16.55 -1.25 13.91
CA ILE A 617 -17.10 -0.86 12.59
C ILE A 617 -17.98 0.40 12.70
N GLU A 618 -18.77 0.52 13.76
CA GLU A 618 -19.58 1.72 14.05
C GLU A 618 -18.70 2.97 14.10
N VAL A 619 -17.62 2.91 14.87
CA VAL A 619 -16.68 4.03 15.02
C VAL A 619 -15.93 4.33 13.73
N LEU A 620 -15.50 3.31 12.99
CA LEU A 620 -14.83 3.48 11.70
C LEU A 620 -15.74 4.06 10.59
N SER A 621 -17.04 4.18 10.87
CA SER A 621 -18.04 4.75 9.96
C SER A 621 -18.41 6.20 10.29
N ILE A 622 -17.88 6.77 11.39
CA ILE A 622 -18.15 8.15 11.79
C ILE A 622 -17.42 9.13 10.88
N ASN A 623 -18.15 10.15 10.41
CA ASN A 623 -17.56 11.31 9.76
C ASN A 623 -17.05 12.28 10.85
N SER A 624 -15.91 11.97 11.45
CA SER A 624 -15.41 12.75 12.58
C SER A 624 -14.87 14.11 12.14
N THR A 625 -15.64 15.15 12.47
CA THR A 625 -15.18 16.54 12.64
C THR A 625 -15.29 16.96 14.11
N ALA A 626 -15.49 15.97 15.00
CA ALA A 626 -15.81 16.18 16.41
C ALA A 626 -14.56 16.42 17.28
N CYS A 627 -13.40 16.21 16.67
CA CYS A 627 -12.05 16.51 17.13
C CYS A 627 -11.48 17.58 16.17
#